data_AF-A0A7X7G7U6-F1
#
_entry.id   AF-A0A7X7G7U6-F1
#
_cell.length_a   1.000
_cell.length_b   1.000
_cell.length_c   1.000
_cell.angle_alpha   90.00
_cell.angle_beta   90.00
_cell.angle_gamma   90.00
#
_symmetry.space_group_name_H-M   'P 1'
#
loop_
_entity.id
_entity.type
_entity.pdbx_description
1 polymer ?
#
loop_
_entity_poly.entity_id
_entity_poly.type
_entity_poly.pdbx_seq_one_letter_code
_entity_poly.pdbx_strand_id
1 'polypeptide(L)'
;MSAFRLDGLLRLRRLEEDRAAADLARANAERRRAEERRDATADAIGSSALDRADFAAAVAGRAALFGLYAESVAYLASATERAEQAGAEWTDARRTVRMLDKLAERHEAAEAAAELRAEQLLLDEAALRRPDAPPTQPSTSRPPTSSPPTSPPSTNMPPTTEGER
;
A
#
# COMPACT_ATOMS: atom_id res chain seq x y z
N MET A 1 7.43 6.58 23.96
CA MET A 1 6.56 7.02 22.85
C MET A 1 6.02 8.42 23.08
N SER A 2 6.60 9.42 22.40
CA SER A 2 5.98 10.72 22.21
C SER A 2 4.94 10.65 21.07
N ALA A 3 3.93 11.53 21.10
CA ALA A 3 2.87 11.52 20.10
C ALA A 3 3.27 12.33 18.85
N PHE A 4 3.12 11.72 17.66
CA PHE A 4 3.40 12.39 16.38
C PHE A 4 2.52 13.63 16.20
N ARG A 5 3.14 14.82 16.23
CA ARG A 5 2.43 16.11 16.25
C ARG A 5 1.54 16.36 15.02
N LEU A 6 1.79 15.66 13.91
CA LEU A 6 1.04 15.80 12.65
C LEU A 6 0.05 14.66 12.38
N ASP A 7 -0.18 13.75 13.32
CA ASP A 7 -1.14 12.64 13.19
C ASP A 7 -2.57 13.12 12.87
N GLY A 8 -3.02 14.19 13.53
CA GLY A 8 -4.31 14.84 13.22
C GLY A 8 -4.38 15.40 11.79
N LEU A 9 -3.28 15.95 11.28
CA LEU A 9 -3.19 16.45 9.91
C LEU A 9 -3.16 15.28 8.90
N LEU A 10 -2.45 14.20 9.21
CA LEU A 10 -2.42 13.00 8.38
C LEU A 10 -3.81 12.38 8.22
N ARG A 11 -4.58 12.26 9.31
CA ARG A 11 -5.99 11.82 9.26
C ARG A 11 -6.84 12.71 8.36
N LEU A 12 -6.71 14.04 8.47
CA LEU A 12 -7.43 14.98 7.61
C LEU A 12 -7.06 14.80 6.13
N ARG A 13 -5.76 14.72 5.81
CA ARG A 13 -5.31 14.54 4.42
C ARG A 13 -5.75 13.21 3.81
N ARG A 14 -5.81 12.12 4.59
CA ARG A 14 -6.38 10.84 4.13
C ARG A 14 -7.86 10.97 3.77
N LEU A 15 -8.66 11.66 4.60
CA LEU A 15 -10.07 11.92 4.30
C LEU A 15 -10.26 12.82 3.05
N GLU A 16 -9.37 13.79 2.83
CA GLU A 16 -9.36 14.60 1.61
C GLU A 16 -8.98 13.77 0.37
N GLU A 17 -8.06 12.82 0.50
CA GLU A 17 -7.70 11.86 -0.57
C GLU A 17 -8.88 10.94 -0.91
N ASP A 18 -9.55 10.36 0.09
CA ASP A 18 -10.73 9.52 -0.08
C ASP A 18 -11.87 10.28 -0.79
N ARG A 19 -12.06 11.56 -0.44
CA ARG A 19 -13.00 12.44 -1.12
C ARG A 19 -12.59 12.67 -2.58
N ALA A 20 -11.33 13.02 -2.85
CA ALA A 20 -10.85 13.24 -4.22
C ALA A 20 -10.97 11.97 -5.08
N ALA A 21 -10.75 10.78 -4.48
CA ALA A 21 -10.97 9.49 -5.14
C ALA A 21 -12.45 9.26 -5.50
N ALA A 22 -13.37 9.60 -4.59
CA ALA A 22 -14.81 9.52 -4.85
C ALA A 22 -15.28 10.51 -5.92
N ASP A 23 -14.74 11.73 -5.93
CA ASP A 23 -15.03 12.75 -6.93
C ASP A 23 -14.47 12.36 -8.32
N LEU A 24 -13.26 11.80 -8.39
CA LEU A 24 -12.68 11.17 -9.60
C LEU A 24 -13.51 9.98 -10.12
N ALA A 25 -14.01 9.13 -9.22
CA ALA A 25 -14.88 8.02 -9.60
C ALA A 25 -16.21 8.52 -10.19
N ARG A 26 -16.78 9.60 -9.63
CA ARG A 26 -17.99 10.25 -10.15
C ARG A 26 -17.75 10.86 -11.53
N ALA A 27 -16.67 11.61 -11.71
CA ALA A 27 -16.32 12.23 -12.99
C ALA A 27 -16.09 11.19 -14.10
N ASN A 28 -15.38 10.09 -13.81
CA ASN A 28 -15.21 8.98 -14.75
C ASN A 28 -16.53 8.28 -15.09
N ALA A 29 -17.44 8.12 -14.14
CA ALA A 29 -18.77 7.57 -14.40
C ALA A 29 -19.65 8.53 -15.22
N GLU A 30 -19.45 9.84 -15.11
CA GLU A 30 -20.12 10.82 -15.96
C GLU A 30 -19.57 10.82 -17.39
N ARG A 31 -18.24 10.77 -17.56
CA ARG A 31 -17.60 10.63 -18.87
C ARG A 31 -18.12 9.41 -19.64
N ARG A 32 -18.19 8.24 -19.01
CA ARG A 32 -18.76 7.04 -19.66
C ARG A 32 -20.21 7.21 -20.11
N ARG A 33 -21.06 7.86 -19.30
CA ARG A 33 -22.44 8.17 -19.70
C ARG A 33 -22.52 9.19 -20.84
N ALA A 34 -21.53 10.07 -20.98
CA ALA A 34 -21.43 10.99 -22.11
C ALA A 34 -20.96 10.27 -23.39
N GLU A 35 -20.02 9.32 -23.28
CA GLU A 35 -19.61 8.40 -24.37
C GLU A 35 -20.82 7.59 -24.85
N GLU A 36 -21.50 6.88 -23.95
CA GLU A 36 -22.73 6.10 -24.21
C GLU A 36 -23.81 6.94 -24.93
N ARG A 37 -24.04 8.19 -24.48
CA ARG A 37 -25.03 9.10 -25.10
C ARG A 37 -24.62 9.53 -26.50
N ARG A 38 -23.35 9.85 -26.71
CA ARG A 38 -22.81 10.25 -28.02
C ARG A 38 -22.93 9.10 -29.02
N ASP A 39 -22.61 7.89 -28.59
CA ASP A 39 -22.67 6.70 -29.44
C ASP A 39 -24.11 6.33 -29.77
N ALA A 40 -25.02 6.31 -28.78
CA ALA A 40 -26.45 6.09 -29.02
C ALA A 40 -27.07 7.12 -29.98
N THR A 41 -26.61 8.38 -29.94
CA THR A 41 -27.08 9.43 -30.86
C THR A 41 -26.49 9.25 -32.27
N ALA A 42 -25.24 8.78 -32.38
CA ALA A 42 -24.64 8.41 -33.66
C ALA A 42 -25.37 7.22 -34.32
N ASP A 43 -25.72 6.21 -33.53
CA ASP A 43 -26.50 5.04 -33.98
C ASP A 43 -27.92 5.44 -34.42
N ALA A 44 -28.56 6.38 -33.72
CA ALA A 44 -29.85 6.94 -34.13
C ALA A 44 -29.77 7.68 -35.49
N ILE A 45 -28.66 8.40 -35.76
CA ILE A 45 -28.40 9.00 -37.08
C ILE A 45 -28.15 7.90 -38.14
N GLY A 46 -27.44 6.84 -37.79
CA GLY A 46 -27.18 5.71 -38.69
C GLY A 46 -28.45 4.95 -39.08
N SER A 47 -29.36 4.73 -38.13
CA SER A 47 -30.61 3.98 -38.32
C SER A 47 -31.79 4.81 -38.85
N SER A 48 -31.71 6.14 -38.80
CA SER A 48 -32.75 7.03 -39.33
C SER A 48 -32.90 6.91 -40.86
N ALA A 49 -33.99 6.27 -41.28
CA ALA A 49 -34.39 6.15 -42.67
C ALA A 49 -34.92 7.48 -43.25
N LEU A 50 -34.72 7.68 -44.56
CA LEU A 50 -35.30 8.77 -45.34
C LEU A 50 -36.42 8.23 -46.23
N ASP A 51 -37.65 8.21 -45.72
CA ASP A 51 -38.82 7.91 -46.55
C ASP A 51 -39.08 9.07 -47.53
N ARG A 52 -39.50 8.72 -48.75
CA ARG A 52 -39.90 9.67 -49.79
C ARG A 52 -41.31 10.21 -49.56
N ALA A 53 -42.18 9.48 -48.86
CA ALA A 53 -43.53 9.95 -48.52
C ALA A 53 -43.47 11.16 -47.57
N ASP A 54 -42.67 11.07 -46.51
CA ASP A 54 -42.53 12.08 -45.45
C ASP A 54 -41.16 12.79 -45.48
N PHE A 55 -40.58 12.98 -46.67
CA PHE A 55 -39.19 13.44 -46.84
C PHE A 55 -38.83 14.69 -46.04
N ALA A 56 -39.72 15.70 -45.99
CA ALA A 56 -39.48 16.93 -45.24
C ALA A 56 -39.41 16.67 -43.72
N ALA A 57 -40.25 15.78 -43.18
CA ALA A 57 -40.23 15.41 -41.77
C ALA A 57 -38.99 14.55 -41.44
N ALA A 58 -38.61 13.63 -42.33
CA ALA A 58 -37.41 12.81 -42.17
C ALA A 58 -36.12 13.66 -42.18
N VAL A 59 -36.03 14.66 -43.07
CA VAL A 59 -34.93 15.64 -43.09
C VAL A 59 -34.88 16.48 -41.80
N ALA A 60 -36.04 16.98 -41.33
CA ALA A 60 -36.11 17.74 -40.08
C ALA A 60 -35.69 16.90 -38.86
N GLY A 61 -36.15 15.65 -38.76
CA GLY A 61 -35.74 14.71 -37.72
C GLY A 61 -34.23 14.42 -37.75
N ARG A 62 -33.66 14.21 -38.94
CA ARG A 62 -32.21 14.00 -39.10
C ARG A 62 -31.39 15.24 -38.72
N ALA A 63 -31.87 16.44 -39.04
CA ALA A 63 -31.23 17.69 -38.62
C ALA A 63 -31.26 17.86 -37.09
N ALA A 64 -32.37 17.51 -36.42
CA ALA A 64 -32.47 17.50 -34.96
C ALA A 64 -31.49 16.50 -34.32
N LEU A 65 -31.38 15.29 -34.88
CA LEU A 65 -30.41 14.28 -34.42
C LEU A 65 -28.96 14.76 -34.57
N PHE A 66 -28.60 15.46 -35.66
CA PHE A 66 -27.27 16.06 -35.79
C PHE A 66 -27.01 17.16 -34.75
N GLY A 67 -28.03 17.95 -34.38
CA GLY A 67 -27.94 18.91 -33.27
C GLY A 67 -27.66 18.23 -31.92
N LEU A 68 -28.44 17.19 -31.59
CA LEU A 68 -28.24 16.38 -30.38
C LEU A 68 -26.87 15.68 -30.37
N TYR A 69 -26.38 15.24 -31.52
CA TYR A 69 -25.05 14.64 -31.64
C TYR A 69 -23.95 15.69 -31.36
N ALA A 70 -24.06 16.89 -31.93
CA ALA A 70 -23.12 17.97 -31.65
C ALA A 70 -23.11 18.37 -30.16
N GLU A 71 -24.29 18.43 -29.53
CA GLU A 71 -24.42 18.63 -28.08
C GLU A 71 -23.74 17.50 -27.28
N SER A 72 -23.97 16.24 -27.66
CA SER A 72 -23.37 15.08 -26.98
C SER A 72 -21.83 15.06 -27.06
N VAL A 73 -21.26 15.50 -28.19
CA VAL A 73 -19.81 15.63 -28.37
C VAL A 73 -19.24 16.76 -27.49
N ALA A 74 -19.92 17.91 -27.43
CA ALA A 74 -19.51 19.01 -26.55
C ALA A 74 -19.61 18.63 -25.07
N TYR A 75 -20.67 17.92 -24.67
CA TYR A 75 -20.84 17.41 -23.31
C TYR A 75 -19.77 16.37 -22.95
N LEU A 76 -19.42 15.47 -23.87
CA LEU A 76 -18.34 14.50 -23.69
C LEU A 76 -16.97 15.19 -23.50
N ALA A 77 -16.67 16.24 -24.28
CA ALA A 77 -15.44 17.02 -24.09
C ALA A 77 -15.36 17.61 -22.68
N SER A 78 -16.43 18.26 -22.21
CA SER A 78 -16.51 18.81 -20.84
C SER A 78 -16.48 17.73 -19.75
N ALA A 79 -17.09 16.57 -19.96
CA ALA A 79 -17.02 15.45 -19.02
C ALA A 79 -15.62 14.82 -18.96
N THR A 80 -14.87 14.86 -20.07
CA THR A 80 -13.48 14.40 -20.14
C THR A 80 -12.54 15.34 -19.40
N GLU A 81 -12.62 16.65 -19.67
CA GLU A 81 -11.85 17.68 -18.97
C GLU A 81 -12.05 17.61 -17.44
N ARG A 82 -13.30 17.43 -16.98
CA ARG A 82 -13.60 17.27 -15.54
C ARG A 82 -13.06 15.97 -14.95
N ALA A 83 -12.99 14.89 -15.72
CA ALA A 83 -12.37 13.63 -15.26
C ALA A 83 -10.83 13.74 -15.19
N GLU A 84 -10.21 14.50 -16.10
CA GLU A 84 -8.78 14.80 -16.07
C GLU A 84 -8.42 15.71 -14.89
N GLN A 85 -9.19 16.78 -14.66
CA GLN A 85 -9.01 17.67 -13.50
C GLN A 85 -9.13 16.91 -12.18
N ALA A 86 -10.19 16.12 -11.98
CA ALA A 86 -10.35 15.30 -10.78
C ALA A 86 -9.21 14.27 -10.62
N GLY A 87 -8.60 13.83 -11.72
CA GLY A 87 -7.44 12.93 -11.73
C GLY A 87 -6.18 13.60 -11.21
N ALA A 88 -5.95 14.86 -11.60
CA ALA A 88 -4.87 15.69 -11.08
C ALA A 88 -5.07 15.98 -9.57
N GLU A 89 -6.28 16.41 -9.18
CA GLU A 89 -6.63 16.71 -7.78
C GLU A 89 -6.42 15.50 -6.85
N TRP A 90 -6.88 14.30 -7.25
CA TRP A 90 -6.61 13.07 -6.51
C TRP A 90 -5.12 12.71 -6.45
N THR A 91 -4.38 12.93 -7.54
CA THR A 91 -2.93 12.65 -7.59
C THR A 91 -2.16 13.54 -6.61
N ASP A 92 -2.51 14.82 -6.51
CA ASP A 92 -1.88 15.76 -5.58
C ASP A 92 -2.28 15.49 -4.11
N ALA A 93 -3.54 15.09 -3.85
CA ALA A 93 -3.95 14.61 -2.54
C ALA A 93 -3.16 13.37 -2.11
N ARG A 94 -3.07 12.35 -2.98
CA ARG A 94 -2.29 11.11 -2.79
C ARG A 94 -0.81 11.39 -2.55
N ARG A 95 -0.24 12.37 -3.25
CA ARG A 95 1.16 12.82 -3.07
C ARG A 95 1.35 13.46 -1.69
N THR A 96 0.39 14.27 -1.24
CA THR A 96 0.43 14.94 0.07
C THR A 96 0.34 13.94 1.21
N VAL A 97 -0.58 12.97 1.14
CA VAL A 97 -0.71 11.88 2.13
C VAL A 97 0.58 11.08 2.22
N ARG A 98 1.12 10.61 1.09
CA ARG A 98 2.39 9.85 1.06
C ARG A 98 3.59 10.61 1.64
N MET A 99 3.63 11.93 1.53
CA MET A 99 4.69 12.74 2.16
C MET A 99 4.57 12.69 3.69
N LEU A 100 3.36 12.81 4.22
CA LEU A 100 3.09 12.78 5.66
C LEU A 100 3.27 11.39 6.25
N ASP A 101 2.84 10.33 5.56
CA ASP A 101 3.08 8.93 5.94
C ASP A 101 4.59 8.68 6.14
N LYS A 102 5.41 9.06 5.15
CA LYS A 102 6.88 8.91 5.21
C LYS A 102 7.54 9.72 6.33
N LEU A 103 6.90 10.80 6.79
CA LEU A 103 7.36 11.58 7.94
C LEU A 103 6.96 10.91 9.26
N ALA A 104 5.79 10.28 9.33
CA ALA A 104 5.35 9.47 10.47
C ALA A 104 6.26 8.24 10.65
N GLU A 105 6.50 7.46 9.58
CA GLU A 105 7.43 6.32 9.57
C GLU A 105 8.83 6.69 10.11
N ARG A 106 9.34 7.85 9.69
CA ARG A 106 10.64 8.38 10.16
C ARG A 106 10.63 8.79 11.63
N HIS A 107 9.52 9.29 12.13
CA HIS A 107 9.37 9.65 13.54
C HIS A 107 9.28 8.39 14.41
N GLU A 108 8.50 7.39 14.01
CA GLU A 108 8.41 6.09 14.69
C GLU A 108 9.79 5.40 14.77
N ALA A 109 10.54 5.37 13.66
CA ALA A 109 11.90 4.85 13.65
C ALA A 109 12.87 5.64 14.54
N ALA A 110 12.71 6.97 14.65
CA ALA A 110 13.53 7.82 15.50
C ALA A 110 13.22 7.64 16.99
N GLU A 111 11.94 7.49 17.36
CA GLU A 111 11.49 7.17 18.72
C GLU A 111 12.02 5.79 19.14
N ALA A 112 11.85 4.75 18.33
CA ALA A 112 12.36 3.40 18.61
C ALA A 112 13.88 3.39 18.80
N ALA A 113 14.62 4.12 17.96
CA ALA A 113 16.07 4.26 18.11
C ALA A 113 16.48 5.08 19.36
N ALA A 114 15.64 5.99 19.85
CA ALA A 114 15.87 6.71 21.10
C ALA A 114 15.58 5.84 22.32
N GLU A 115 14.52 5.02 22.27
CA GLU A 115 14.16 4.04 23.31
C GLU A 115 15.25 2.99 23.48
N LEU A 116 15.74 2.38 22.40
CA LEU A 116 16.89 1.45 22.42
C LEU A 116 18.17 2.08 23.00
N ARG A 117 18.45 3.36 22.69
CA ARG A 117 19.61 4.06 23.28
C ARG A 117 19.41 4.32 24.77
N ALA A 118 18.20 4.64 25.22
CA ALA A 118 17.89 4.83 26.63
C ALA A 118 18.01 3.51 27.41
N GLU A 119 17.52 2.41 26.85
CA GLU A 119 17.69 1.06 27.41
C GLU A 119 19.17 0.68 27.53
N GLN A 120 19.97 0.87 26.47
CA GLN A 120 21.40 0.57 26.52
C GLN A 120 22.13 1.37 27.60
N LEU A 121 21.84 2.67 27.76
CA LEU A 121 22.43 3.48 28.82
C LEU A 121 22.09 2.94 30.23
N LEU A 122 20.86 2.47 30.45
CA LEU A 122 20.46 1.86 31.71
C LEU A 122 21.17 0.51 31.97
N LEU A 123 21.40 -0.29 30.92
CA LEU A 123 22.17 -1.54 31.00
C LEU A 123 23.65 -1.28 31.32
N ASP A 124 24.24 -0.27 30.67
CA ASP A 124 25.63 0.15 30.92
C ASP A 124 25.78 0.68 32.35
N GLU A 125 24.87 1.54 32.82
CA GLU A 125 24.84 2.01 34.22
C GLU A 125 24.69 0.86 35.23
N ALA A 126 23.85 -0.13 34.94
CA ALA A 126 23.67 -1.31 35.78
C ALA A 126 24.93 -2.18 35.82
N ALA A 127 25.63 -2.32 34.69
CA ALA A 127 26.90 -3.01 34.61
C ALA A 127 28.00 -2.31 35.42
N LEU A 128 28.09 -0.97 35.34
CA LEU A 128 29.03 -0.16 36.13
C LEU A 128 28.72 -0.18 37.65
N ARG A 129 27.44 -0.29 38.04
CA ARG A 129 27.05 -0.37 39.46
C ARG A 129 27.28 -1.73 40.10
N ARG A 130 27.49 -2.80 39.32
CA ARG A 130 27.87 -4.11 39.85
C ARG A 130 29.36 -4.06 40.20
N PRO A 131 29.76 -4.03 41.49
CA PRO A 131 31.17 -4.08 41.83
C PRO A 131 31.77 -5.37 41.29
N ASP A 132 33.01 -5.28 40.79
CA ASP A 132 33.76 -6.40 40.26
C ASP A 132 33.81 -7.53 41.30
N ALA A 133 33.07 -8.62 41.03
CA ALA A 133 33.12 -9.80 41.87
C ALA A 133 34.51 -10.41 41.64
N PRO A 134 35.41 -10.39 42.63
CA PRO A 134 36.83 -10.61 42.39
C PRO A 134 37.04 -11.96 41.70
N PRO A 135 37.98 -12.06 40.75
CA PRO A 135 38.17 -13.26 39.96
C PRO A 135 38.42 -14.45 40.91
N THR A 136 37.45 -15.37 40.93
CA THR A 136 37.54 -16.60 41.71
C THR A 136 38.80 -17.34 41.29
N GLN A 137 39.79 -17.40 42.18
CA GLN A 137 41.11 -17.90 41.82
C GLN A 137 41.02 -19.34 41.30
N PRO A 138 41.79 -19.71 40.25
CA PRO A 138 41.83 -21.08 39.77
C PRO A 138 42.39 -21.97 40.89
N SER A 139 41.59 -22.91 41.37
CA SER A 139 41.96 -23.82 42.45
C SER A 139 43.14 -24.71 42.07
N THR A 140 44.34 -24.35 42.53
CA THR A 140 45.58 -25.09 42.30
C THR A 140 45.72 -26.25 43.27
N SER A 141 45.17 -27.41 42.91
CA SER A 141 45.51 -28.70 43.53
C SER A 141 46.17 -29.65 42.51
N ARG A 142 47.48 -29.86 42.65
CA ARG A 142 48.23 -30.91 41.92
C ARG A 142 48.02 -32.29 42.58
N PRO A 143 48.20 -33.40 41.84
CA PRO A 143 47.94 -34.77 42.31
C PRO A 143 49.16 -35.36 43.06
N PRO A 144 49.05 -36.62 43.53
CA PRO A 144 49.83 -37.66 42.82
C PRO A 144 49.19 -39.07 42.68
N THR A 145 49.44 -39.66 41.51
CA THR A 145 49.77 -41.09 41.24
C THR A 145 48.89 -42.26 41.76
N SER A 146 48.31 -43.03 40.83
CA SER A 146 48.79 -44.39 40.44
C SER A 146 47.97 -44.96 39.27
N SER A 147 48.58 -45.85 38.46
CA SER A 147 48.10 -46.25 37.12
C SER A 147 47.55 -47.70 37.05
N PRO A 148 46.87 -48.12 35.93
CA PRO A 148 46.13 -49.38 35.79
C PRO A 148 46.93 -50.49 35.05
N PRO A 149 46.41 -51.74 34.99
CA PRO A 149 45.57 -52.20 33.86
C PRO A 149 44.20 -52.75 34.36
N THR A 150 43.31 -53.50 33.67
CA THR A 150 43.36 -54.42 32.52
C THR A 150 41.99 -54.52 31.81
N SER A 151 41.97 -54.59 30.48
CA SER A 151 40.83 -54.96 29.61
C SER A 151 41.11 -56.35 28.95
N PRO A 152 40.28 -56.94 28.05
CA PRO A 152 38.85 -56.82 27.69
C PRO A 152 38.21 -58.26 27.78
N PRO A 153 37.43 -58.86 26.83
CA PRO A 153 36.48 -58.39 25.80
C PRO A 153 35.12 -59.15 25.74
N SER A 154 34.11 -58.55 25.08
CA SER A 154 33.18 -59.18 24.09
C SER A 154 32.00 -58.23 23.80
N THR A 155 31.82 -57.73 22.57
CA THR A 155 31.08 -58.38 21.46
C THR A 155 29.56 -58.42 21.69
N ASN A 156 28.81 -57.48 21.09
CA ASN A 156 28.15 -57.77 19.80
C ASN A 156 27.61 -56.53 19.06
N MET A 157 27.49 -56.67 17.73
CA MET A 157 26.87 -55.76 16.74
C MET A 157 26.41 -56.67 15.57
N PRO A 158 25.72 -56.21 14.52
CA PRO A 158 24.46 -55.46 14.36
C PRO A 158 23.36 -56.46 13.87
N PRO A 159 22.49 -56.19 12.86
CA PRO A 159 21.76 -55.00 12.40
C PRO A 159 20.22 -55.19 12.53
N THR A 160 19.34 -54.27 12.11
CA THR A 160 18.66 -54.26 10.77
C THR A 160 17.65 -53.09 10.82
N THR A 161 17.81 -52.00 10.07
CA THR A 161 17.24 -51.70 8.72
C THR A 161 15.74 -51.29 8.73
N GLU A 162 15.37 -50.45 7.75
CA GLU A 162 13.99 -50.04 7.35
C GLU A 162 13.32 -48.96 8.24
N GLY A 163 12.59 -47.97 7.70
CA GLY A 163 12.39 -47.63 6.29
C GLY A 163 11.41 -46.45 6.07
N GLU A 164 11.54 -45.79 4.92
CA GLU A 164 10.47 -45.14 4.12
C GLU A 164 9.29 -44.39 4.80
N ARG A 165 9.29 -43.04 4.78
CA ARG A 165 8.52 -42.19 3.83
C ARG A 165 8.59 -40.70 4.17
#